data_AF-A0A5Q4GT07-F1
#
_entry.id   AF-A0A5Q4GT07-F1
#
_cell.length_a   1.000
_cell.length_b   1.000
_cell.length_c   1.000
_cell.angle_alpha   90.00
_cell.angle_beta   90.00
_cell.angle_gamma   90.00
#
_symmetry.space_group_name_H-M   'P 1'
#
loop_
_entity.id
_entity.type
_entity.pdbx_description
1 polymer ?
#
loop_
_entity_poly.entity_id
_entity_poly.type
_entity_poly.pdbx_seq_one_letter_code
_entity_poly.pdbx_strand_id
1 'polypeptide(L)'
;MPDTGKLVRSLILVIGLLMVLVGCAVPPIADEPADPTETTAERERQVDEQAEAERLAAEQAEQAEREAAERERLEAERAEAVRLAEEEAERAAAEEAERLAAEEAEAERLAAEQAEREAELAEQEAAQLAAEQAEAERLEAERLAEEQEIAERLAAERAEAERLAAEEAEAERLAAERAREEQLAAVQVQEAERAEAAAAVDLSDIIIPRTPENIARLGNDLTPMGSIRAGSEDGRIPAWDGGLTQADWPAGYEPGDRHADPYADDEPLYVITGENFREHAERLSPGQIATFERYPDTYRMAIYPTRRSASFPQRIYDMTIENASTGRLVGNGEGVADVAEGFPFALPQDAYEVMWNHKLKFKGTGGTRFSNQVTPTSRGSFQLVRLREELLGLYYIEGNTIEDTNNILLYFFQEVESPARLAGNILLVHESLNQIETPRQAWIYNPGQRRVRRAPNVAYDNPGTASDGLRTNDMTDMFNGAMDRFTWEISGKKEMYIPYNSYKIHSGDLSPDDIVQPGHLNPDLTRYELHRVWIVDARLRPEFRHINARRTFYFDEDAYQIVLTDHYDGRGEIWRASEAHNINYYDVPTIWATVEVHMDLQSGRYIANGLDNQDPVNTFNVPLSPSSYTPQALRTRGRR
;
A
#
# COMPACT_ATOMS: atom_id res chain seq x y z
N MET A 1 -2.55 8.75 -51.68
CA MET A 1 -2.99 8.12 -52.95
C MET A 1 -4.51 8.17 -52.98
N PRO A 2 -5.12 9.06 -53.77
CA PRO A 2 -6.57 9.09 -53.97
C PRO A 2 -6.97 8.23 -55.18
N ASP A 3 -8.04 7.44 -55.05
CA ASP A 3 -8.84 6.96 -56.18
C ASP A 3 -10.25 6.60 -55.68
N THR A 4 -11.24 7.44 -56.01
CA THR A 4 -12.67 7.09 -55.96
C THR A 4 -13.47 8.09 -56.80
N GLY A 5 -13.63 7.82 -58.09
CA GLY A 5 -14.67 8.41 -58.93
C GLY A 5 -15.75 7.37 -59.25
N LYS A 6 -16.95 7.50 -58.69
CA LYS A 6 -18.11 6.63 -59.03
C LYS A 6 -19.35 7.46 -59.31
N LEU A 7 -19.96 7.22 -60.47
CA LEU A 7 -21.34 7.60 -60.79
C LEU A 7 -22.11 6.36 -61.27
N VAL A 8 -23.41 6.30 -61.00
CA VAL A 8 -24.15 5.03 -60.88
C VAL A 8 -25.56 5.11 -61.50
N ARG A 9 -25.78 4.29 -62.55
CA ARG A 9 -27.01 3.58 -63.01
C ARG A 9 -28.37 4.31 -63.13
N SER A 10 -29.24 4.04 -64.14
CA SER A 10 -29.11 3.38 -65.48
C SER A 10 -30.23 3.87 -66.46
N LEU A 11 -31.39 3.25 -66.79
CA LEU A 11 -31.97 1.89 -66.58
C LEU A 11 -33.24 1.65 -67.47
N ILE A 12 -33.32 0.53 -68.23
CA ILE A 12 -34.56 -0.20 -68.67
C ILE A 12 -35.48 0.43 -69.78
N LEU A 13 -36.19 -0.28 -70.70
CA LEU A 13 -36.29 -1.72 -71.13
C LEU A 13 -37.22 -1.83 -72.41
N VAL A 14 -36.78 -2.24 -73.62
CA VAL A 14 -36.76 -3.59 -74.29
C VAL A 14 -38.11 -4.10 -74.90
N ILE A 15 -38.03 -5.07 -75.85
CA ILE A 15 -39.09 -5.81 -76.61
C ILE A 15 -39.62 -5.05 -77.85
N GLY A 16 -39.83 -5.62 -79.06
CA GLY A 16 -39.72 -6.98 -79.64
C GLY A 16 -40.74 -7.13 -80.81
N LEU A 17 -40.79 -8.15 -81.68
CA LEU A 17 -40.03 -9.41 -81.86
C LEU A 17 -40.49 -10.13 -83.18
N LEU A 18 -39.58 -10.78 -83.97
CA LEU A 18 -39.84 -11.86 -84.98
C LEU A 18 -40.73 -11.50 -86.23
N MET A 19 -40.79 -12.24 -87.37
CA MET A 19 -39.89 -13.17 -88.10
C MET A 19 -40.43 -13.51 -89.54
N VAL A 20 -39.65 -14.23 -90.35
CA VAL A 20 -40.07 -15.21 -91.42
C VAL A 20 -40.87 -14.64 -92.63
N LEU A 21 -40.38 -14.56 -93.88
CA LEU A 21 -39.75 -15.51 -94.84
C LEU A 21 -40.73 -16.20 -95.81
N VAL A 22 -40.38 -16.18 -97.12
CA VAL A 22 -40.74 -17.16 -98.20
C VAL A 22 -42.25 -17.33 -98.49
N GLY A 23 -42.78 -17.15 -99.71
CA GLY A 23 -42.22 -17.27 -101.06
C GLY A 23 -43.18 -18.06 -101.97
N CYS A 24 -42.97 -17.98 -103.29
CA CYS A 24 -43.60 -18.79 -104.36
C CYS A 24 -45.13 -18.63 -104.62
N ALA A 25 -45.69 -18.82 -105.84
CA ALA A 25 -45.25 -18.67 -107.24
C ALA A 25 -46.40 -19.22 -108.17
N VAL A 26 -46.12 -19.36 -109.47
CA VAL A 26 -46.79 -20.26 -110.46
C VAL A 26 -48.22 -19.81 -110.93
N PRO A 27 -48.81 -20.37 -112.03
CA PRO A 27 -48.98 -19.66 -113.31
C PRO A 27 -50.45 -19.58 -113.81
N PRO A 28 -50.77 -19.28 -115.09
CA PRO A 28 -50.69 -20.22 -116.25
C PRO A 28 -49.86 -19.66 -117.46
N ILE A 29 -49.27 -20.47 -118.36
CA ILE A 29 -49.85 -21.29 -119.46
C ILE A 29 -50.67 -20.39 -120.42
N ALA A 30 -50.18 -19.93 -121.58
CA ALA A 30 -49.61 -20.58 -122.79
C ALA A 30 -50.68 -20.96 -123.84
N ASP A 31 -50.21 -21.25 -125.07
CA ASP A 31 -50.95 -21.67 -126.27
C ASP A 31 -51.87 -20.63 -126.94
N GLU A 32 -52.13 -20.63 -128.27
CA GLU A 32 -51.30 -21.09 -129.41
C GLU A 32 -51.65 -20.24 -130.68
N PRO A 33 -52.02 -20.72 -131.90
CA PRO A 33 -51.41 -20.18 -133.12
C PRO A 33 -52.29 -19.25 -133.98
N ALA A 34 -51.76 -18.96 -135.17
CA ALA A 34 -52.29 -18.09 -136.21
C ALA A 34 -53.67 -18.50 -136.79
N ASP A 35 -54.37 -17.48 -137.31
CA ASP A 35 -54.94 -17.34 -138.68
C ASP A 35 -55.16 -18.63 -139.52
N PRO A 36 -56.29 -18.82 -140.24
CA PRO A 36 -57.37 -17.86 -140.61
C PRO A 36 -58.78 -18.33 -140.13
N THR A 37 -59.96 -17.73 -140.42
CA THR A 37 -60.55 -17.14 -141.66
C THR A 37 -61.84 -16.34 -141.35
N GLU A 38 -62.35 -15.61 -142.35
CA GLU A 38 -63.78 -15.26 -142.60
C GLU A 38 -64.56 -14.18 -141.76
N THR A 39 -64.89 -13.09 -142.48
CA THR A 39 -66.19 -12.37 -142.52
C THR A 39 -66.87 -11.80 -141.27
N THR A 40 -66.49 -10.56 -140.94
CA THR A 40 -67.38 -9.36 -140.79
C THR A 40 -68.54 -9.33 -139.78
N ALA A 41 -69.36 -10.38 -139.60
CA ALA A 41 -70.65 -10.28 -138.91
C ALA A 41 -70.58 -10.27 -137.37
N GLU A 42 -69.48 -10.76 -136.77
CA GLU A 42 -69.35 -10.89 -135.32
C GLU A 42 -68.51 -9.78 -134.67
N ARG A 43 -67.71 -9.03 -135.45
CA ARG A 43 -66.83 -7.97 -134.91
C ARG A 43 -67.57 -6.75 -134.37
N GLU A 44 -68.75 -6.42 -134.91
CA GLU A 44 -69.44 -5.17 -134.55
C GLU A 44 -69.86 -5.10 -133.06
N ARG A 45 -70.01 -6.23 -132.37
CA ARG A 45 -70.27 -6.22 -130.91
C ARG A 45 -69.06 -5.92 -130.05
N GLN A 46 -67.84 -6.26 -130.50
CA GLN A 46 -66.62 -5.92 -129.76
C GLN A 46 -66.32 -4.42 -129.82
N VAL A 47 -66.80 -3.73 -130.86
CA VAL A 47 -66.60 -2.28 -131.03
C VAL A 47 -67.30 -1.47 -129.93
N ASP A 48 -68.53 -1.84 -129.55
CA ASP A 48 -69.31 -1.10 -128.55
C ASP A 48 -68.78 -1.32 -127.11
N GLU A 49 -68.49 -2.56 -126.70
CA GLU A 49 -67.94 -2.84 -125.35
C GLU A 49 -66.55 -2.20 -125.15
N GLN A 50 -65.70 -2.20 -126.18
CA GLN A 50 -64.37 -1.63 -126.10
C GLN A 50 -64.40 -0.10 -126.02
N ALA A 51 -65.31 0.56 -126.75
CA ALA A 51 -65.46 2.02 -126.73
C ALA A 51 -66.01 2.58 -125.40
N GLU A 52 -66.88 1.84 -124.69
CA GLU A 52 -67.35 2.25 -123.37
C GLU A 52 -66.26 2.07 -122.29
N ALA A 53 -65.48 0.98 -122.38
CA ALA A 53 -64.36 0.73 -121.47
C ALA A 53 -63.26 1.81 -121.55
N GLU A 54 -62.86 2.21 -122.77
CA GLU A 54 -61.85 3.27 -122.95
C GLU A 54 -62.31 4.62 -122.39
N ARG A 55 -63.60 4.96 -122.54
CA ARG A 55 -64.15 6.24 -122.06
C ARG A 55 -64.16 6.32 -120.53
N LEU A 56 -64.49 5.22 -119.85
CA LEU A 56 -64.46 5.12 -118.38
C LEU A 56 -63.03 5.12 -117.82
N ALA A 57 -62.09 4.48 -118.53
CA ALA A 57 -60.67 4.51 -118.17
C ALA A 57 -60.07 5.91 -118.26
N ALA A 58 -60.44 6.70 -119.28
CA ALA A 58 -59.97 8.07 -119.44
C ALA A 58 -60.46 9.02 -118.32
N GLU A 59 -61.73 8.92 -117.94
CA GLU A 59 -62.32 9.75 -116.86
C GLU A 59 -61.71 9.40 -115.48
N GLN A 60 -61.46 8.11 -115.22
CA GLN A 60 -60.74 7.67 -114.01
C GLN A 60 -59.28 8.13 -113.99
N ALA A 61 -58.60 8.16 -115.14
CA ALA A 61 -57.22 8.63 -115.24
C ALA A 61 -57.10 10.14 -114.94
N GLU A 62 -57.98 10.99 -115.50
CA GLU A 62 -57.94 12.43 -115.24
C GLU A 62 -58.26 12.76 -113.77
N GLN A 63 -59.21 12.04 -113.15
CA GLN A 63 -59.47 12.22 -111.72
C GLN A 63 -58.27 11.77 -110.86
N ALA A 64 -57.62 10.65 -111.20
CA ALA A 64 -56.44 10.17 -110.49
C ALA A 64 -55.25 11.13 -110.58
N GLU A 65 -54.99 11.77 -111.74
CA GLU A 65 -53.95 12.79 -111.87
C GLU A 65 -54.24 14.04 -111.02
N ARG A 66 -55.50 14.49 -110.97
CA ARG A 66 -55.90 15.64 -110.13
C ARG A 66 -55.76 15.33 -108.64
N GLU A 67 -56.21 14.16 -108.19
CA GLU A 67 -56.04 13.74 -106.79
C GLU A 67 -54.57 13.50 -106.42
N ALA A 68 -53.73 13.05 -107.35
CA ALA A 68 -52.29 12.94 -107.14
C ALA A 68 -51.62 14.32 -106.98
N ALA A 69 -51.92 15.28 -107.85
CA ALA A 69 -51.36 16.63 -107.79
C ALA A 69 -51.81 17.41 -106.54
N GLU A 70 -53.05 17.21 -106.08
CA GLU A 70 -53.51 17.81 -104.82
C GLU A 70 -52.82 17.18 -103.59
N ARG A 71 -52.59 15.85 -103.60
CA ARG A 71 -51.80 15.18 -102.55
C ARG A 71 -50.36 15.65 -102.52
N GLU A 72 -49.67 15.70 -103.66
CA GLU A 72 -48.27 16.14 -103.75
C GLU A 72 -48.13 17.58 -103.22
N ARG A 73 -49.06 18.47 -103.57
CA ARG A 73 -49.09 19.83 -103.02
C ARG A 73 -49.31 19.85 -101.51
N LEU A 74 -50.25 19.05 -100.98
CA LEU A 74 -50.52 19.00 -99.54
C LEU A 74 -49.38 18.34 -98.74
N GLU A 75 -48.63 17.41 -99.35
CA GLU A 75 -47.42 16.83 -98.77
C GLU A 75 -46.26 17.84 -98.77
N ALA A 76 -46.09 18.62 -99.84
CA ALA A 76 -45.11 19.72 -99.89
C ALA A 76 -45.42 20.83 -98.86
N GLU A 77 -46.69 21.25 -98.74
CA GLU A 77 -47.13 22.27 -97.77
C GLU A 77 -46.94 21.78 -96.32
N ARG A 78 -47.18 20.48 -96.06
CA ARG A 78 -46.89 19.85 -94.75
C ARG A 78 -45.39 19.74 -94.48
N ALA A 79 -44.58 19.37 -95.46
CA ALA A 79 -43.13 19.27 -95.31
C ALA A 79 -42.49 20.64 -95.02
N GLU A 80 -42.98 21.71 -95.66
CA GLU A 80 -42.55 23.08 -95.36
C GLU A 80 -43.00 23.54 -93.96
N ALA A 81 -44.23 23.24 -93.55
CA ALA A 81 -44.71 23.54 -92.21
C ALA A 81 -43.94 22.78 -91.11
N VAL A 82 -43.59 21.51 -91.33
CA VAL A 82 -42.73 20.73 -90.42
C VAL A 82 -41.34 21.33 -90.34
N ARG A 83 -40.71 21.66 -91.48
CA ARG A 83 -39.37 22.28 -91.51
C ARG A 83 -39.33 23.61 -90.74
N LEU A 84 -40.36 24.45 -90.89
CA LEU A 84 -40.45 25.72 -90.16
C LEU A 84 -40.66 25.51 -88.66
N ALA A 85 -41.51 24.56 -88.25
CA ALA A 85 -41.70 24.24 -86.83
C ALA A 85 -40.44 23.62 -86.20
N GLU A 86 -39.66 22.84 -86.96
CA GLU A 86 -38.37 22.28 -86.53
C GLU A 86 -37.30 23.37 -86.40
N GLU A 87 -37.23 24.33 -87.34
CA GLU A 87 -36.32 25.47 -87.27
C GLU A 87 -36.68 26.44 -86.12
N GLU A 88 -37.97 26.70 -85.86
CA GLU A 88 -38.41 27.48 -84.70
C GLU A 88 -38.11 26.76 -83.37
N ALA A 89 -38.29 25.44 -83.32
CA ALA A 89 -37.94 24.64 -82.14
C ALA A 89 -36.43 24.58 -81.87
N GLU A 90 -35.60 24.44 -82.91
CA GLU A 90 -34.13 24.45 -82.77
C GLU A 90 -33.62 25.82 -82.30
N ARG A 91 -34.19 26.93 -82.81
CA ARG A 91 -33.88 28.28 -82.33
C ARG A 91 -34.30 28.50 -80.88
N ALA A 92 -35.52 28.09 -80.50
CA ALA A 92 -35.98 28.22 -79.13
C ALA A 92 -35.13 27.39 -78.14
N ALA A 93 -34.72 26.19 -78.53
CA ALA A 93 -33.80 25.35 -77.76
C ALA A 93 -32.39 25.97 -77.65
N ALA A 94 -31.90 26.62 -78.70
CA ALA A 94 -30.61 27.32 -78.69
C ALA A 94 -30.64 28.56 -77.77
N GLU A 95 -31.69 29.39 -77.86
CA GLU A 95 -31.86 30.56 -76.98
C GLU A 95 -32.03 30.16 -75.50
N GLU A 96 -32.73 29.04 -75.22
CA GLU A 96 -32.85 28.50 -73.87
C GLU A 96 -31.52 27.92 -73.36
N ALA A 97 -30.75 27.22 -74.20
CA ALA A 97 -29.43 26.71 -73.84
C ALA A 97 -28.40 27.84 -73.60
N GLU A 98 -28.40 28.89 -74.42
CA GLU A 98 -27.53 30.06 -74.22
C GLU A 98 -27.90 30.80 -72.92
N ARG A 99 -29.20 30.97 -72.64
CA ARG A 99 -29.68 31.58 -71.39
C ARG A 99 -29.25 30.78 -70.15
N LEU A 100 -29.40 29.45 -70.18
CA LEU A 100 -29.00 28.58 -69.08
C LEU A 100 -27.49 28.56 -68.89
N ALA A 101 -26.70 28.52 -69.96
CA ALA A 101 -25.24 28.61 -69.89
C ALA A 101 -24.75 29.96 -69.34
N ALA A 102 -25.45 31.07 -69.65
CA ALA A 102 -25.17 32.38 -69.08
C ALA A 102 -25.52 32.46 -67.58
N GLU A 103 -26.64 31.86 -67.16
CA GLU A 103 -27.05 31.78 -65.75
C GLU A 103 -26.09 30.90 -64.93
N GLU A 104 -25.65 29.76 -65.47
CA GLU A 104 -24.66 28.87 -64.83
C GLU A 104 -23.28 29.56 -64.72
N ALA A 105 -22.82 30.25 -65.76
CA ALA A 105 -21.56 31.00 -65.72
C ALA A 105 -21.60 32.23 -64.78
N GLU A 106 -22.76 32.87 -64.62
CA GLU A 106 -22.95 33.93 -63.61
C GLU A 106 -22.97 33.36 -62.19
N ALA A 107 -23.61 32.21 -61.97
CA ALA A 107 -23.59 31.51 -60.70
C ALA A 107 -22.19 31.01 -60.32
N GLU A 108 -21.43 30.44 -61.25
CA GLU A 108 -20.03 30.02 -61.03
C GLU A 108 -19.14 31.23 -60.68
N ARG A 109 -19.29 32.35 -61.39
CA ARG A 109 -18.55 33.59 -61.11
C ARG A 109 -18.85 34.14 -59.71
N LEU A 110 -20.11 34.13 -59.29
CA LEU A 110 -20.53 34.57 -57.96
C LEU A 110 -20.06 33.62 -56.85
N ALA A 111 -20.06 32.30 -57.10
CA ALA A 111 -19.51 31.32 -56.17
C ALA A 111 -17.98 31.46 -56.02
N ALA A 112 -17.27 31.75 -57.11
CA ALA A 112 -15.83 32.04 -57.08
C ALA A 112 -15.52 33.32 -56.29
N GLU A 113 -16.26 34.41 -56.52
CA GLU A 113 -16.11 35.67 -55.77
C GLU A 113 -16.45 35.50 -54.28
N GLN A 114 -17.41 34.65 -53.92
CA GLN A 114 -17.69 34.29 -52.53
C GLN A 114 -16.54 33.49 -51.90
N ALA A 115 -16.03 32.47 -52.60
CA ALA A 115 -14.91 31.66 -52.11
C ALA A 115 -13.61 32.46 -51.95
N GLU A 116 -13.34 33.43 -52.82
CA GLU A 116 -12.20 34.34 -52.71
C GLU A 116 -12.31 35.23 -51.46
N ARG A 117 -13.49 35.82 -51.21
CA ARG A 117 -13.75 36.63 -50.00
C ARG A 117 -13.74 35.80 -48.71
N GLU A 118 -14.23 34.57 -48.72
CA GLU A 118 -14.14 33.67 -47.57
C GLU A 118 -12.70 33.25 -47.28
N ALA A 119 -11.87 33.07 -48.33
CA ALA A 119 -10.44 32.82 -48.18
C ALA A 119 -9.69 34.05 -47.63
N GLU A 120 -9.95 35.27 -48.14
CA GLU A 120 -9.37 36.50 -47.60
C GLU A 120 -9.75 36.73 -46.13
N LEU A 121 -11.00 36.44 -45.74
CA LEU A 121 -11.44 36.55 -44.35
C LEU A 121 -10.74 35.52 -43.46
N ALA A 122 -10.65 34.27 -43.90
CA ALA A 122 -9.96 33.21 -43.16
C ALA A 122 -8.45 33.48 -43.01
N GLU A 123 -7.79 34.08 -44.02
CA GLU A 123 -6.39 34.52 -43.90
C GLU A 123 -6.24 35.67 -42.91
N GLN A 124 -7.18 36.63 -42.89
CA GLN A 124 -7.18 37.74 -41.92
C GLN A 124 -7.44 37.25 -40.48
N GLU A 125 -8.37 36.33 -40.26
CA GLU A 125 -8.62 35.72 -38.95
C GLU A 125 -7.42 34.88 -38.48
N ALA A 126 -6.80 34.10 -39.38
CA ALA A 126 -5.59 33.34 -39.07
C ALA A 126 -4.40 34.26 -38.74
N ALA A 127 -4.25 35.39 -39.44
CA ALA A 127 -3.22 36.39 -39.16
C ALA A 127 -3.44 37.11 -37.82
N GLN A 128 -4.69 37.40 -37.44
CA GLN A 128 -5.01 37.96 -36.13
C GLN A 128 -4.73 36.96 -35.00
N LEU A 129 -5.16 35.70 -35.15
CA LEU A 129 -4.86 34.63 -34.18
C LEU A 129 -3.34 34.39 -34.03
N ALA A 130 -2.58 34.40 -35.12
CA ALA A 130 -1.13 34.28 -35.06
C ALA A 130 -0.45 35.48 -34.39
N ALA A 131 -0.99 36.70 -34.58
CA ALA A 131 -0.49 37.90 -33.91
C ALA A 131 -0.81 37.90 -32.40
N GLU A 132 -2.03 37.51 -32.00
CA GLU A 132 -2.44 37.37 -30.59
C GLU A 132 -1.61 36.29 -29.89
N GLN A 133 -1.36 35.15 -30.54
CA GLN A 133 -0.48 34.09 -30.04
C GLN A 133 0.96 34.59 -29.87
N ALA A 134 1.52 35.31 -30.85
CA ALA A 134 2.87 35.86 -30.75
C ALA A 134 3.01 36.97 -29.68
N GLU A 135 1.94 37.72 -29.38
CA GLU A 135 1.93 38.66 -28.26
C GLU A 135 1.80 37.95 -26.91
N ALA A 136 0.95 36.91 -26.80
CA ALA A 136 0.83 36.09 -25.61
C ALA A 136 2.13 35.33 -25.28
N GLU A 137 2.78 34.70 -26.28
CA GLU A 137 4.08 34.04 -26.11
C GLU A 137 5.17 35.03 -25.67
N ARG A 138 5.16 36.26 -26.21
CA ARG A 138 6.09 37.32 -25.77
C ARG A 138 5.85 37.73 -24.32
N LEU A 139 4.61 37.94 -23.91
CA LEU A 139 4.27 38.32 -22.53
C LEU A 139 4.54 37.17 -21.55
N GLU A 140 4.35 35.92 -21.95
CA GLU A 140 4.74 34.76 -21.14
C GLU A 140 6.26 34.63 -21.03
N ALA A 141 7.01 34.85 -22.12
CA ALA A 141 8.47 34.87 -22.10
C ALA A 141 9.06 36.03 -21.25
N GLU A 142 8.44 37.21 -21.31
CA GLU A 142 8.81 38.38 -20.51
C GLU A 142 8.56 38.11 -19.01
N ARG A 143 7.37 37.59 -18.66
CA ARG A 143 7.06 37.14 -17.29
C ARG A 143 8.01 36.03 -16.80
N LEU A 144 8.34 35.06 -17.65
CA LEU A 144 9.27 33.98 -17.29
C LEU A 144 10.71 34.50 -17.09
N ALA A 145 11.12 35.55 -17.82
CA ALA A 145 12.40 36.20 -17.60
C ALA A 145 12.43 37.00 -16.28
N GLU A 146 11.36 37.74 -15.94
CA GLU A 146 11.22 38.39 -14.63
C GLU A 146 11.19 37.37 -13.48
N GLU A 147 10.44 36.27 -13.64
CA GLU A 147 10.38 35.19 -12.65
C GLU A 147 11.75 34.50 -12.49
N GLN A 148 12.50 34.33 -13.58
CA GLN A 148 13.88 33.83 -13.53
C GLN A 148 14.84 34.81 -12.84
N GLU A 149 14.79 36.13 -13.11
CA GLU A 149 15.63 37.11 -12.41
C GLU A 149 15.31 37.16 -10.91
N ILE A 150 14.02 37.09 -10.55
CA ILE A 150 13.57 37.01 -9.15
C ILE A 150 14.06 35.70 -8.52
N ALA A 151 13.96 34.57 -9.22
CA ALA A 151 14.41 33.27 -8.73
C ALA A 151 15.94 33.20 -8.58
N GLU A 152 16.73 33.74 -9.52
CA GLU A 152 18.19 33.83 -9.43
C GLU A 152 18.62 34.76 -8.29
N ARG A 153 17.95 35.92 -8.11
CA ARG A 153 18.22 36.82 -6.99
C ARG A 153 17.90 36.16 -5.64
N LEU A 154 16.76 35.47 -5.53
CA LEU A 154 16.40 34.70 -4.34
C LEU A 154 17.31 33.49 -4.12
N ALA A 155 17.83 32.86 -5.18
CA ALA A 155 18.80 31.78 -5.08
C ALA A 155 20.17 32.29 -4.62
N ALA A 156 20.62 33.46 -5.09
CA ALA A 156 21.83 34.11 -4.62
C ALA A 156 21.71 34.57 -3.16
N GLU A 157 20.59 35.19 -2.78
CA GLU A 157 20.28 35.57 -1.40
C GLU A 157 20.23 34.34 -0.47
N ARG A 158 19.60 33.25 -0.91
CA ARG A 158 19.60 31.97 -0.18
C ARG A 158 20.97 31.33 -0.10
N ALA A 159 21.78 31.36 -1.17
CA ALA A 159 23.14 30.82 -1.14
C ALA A 159 24.09 31.65 -0.25
N GLU A 160 23.88 32.95 -0.14
CA GLU A 160 24.58 33.81 0.81
C GLU A 160 24.11 33.56 2.25
N ALA A 161 22.80 33.44 2.48
CA ALA A 161 22.24 33.08 3.78
C ALA A 161 22.64 31.66 4.22
N GLU A 162 22.70 30.70 3.30
CA GLU A 162 23.17 29.32 3.54
C GLU A 162 24.67 29.29 3.78
N ARG A 163 25.48 30.11 3.08
CA ARG A 163 26.92 30.27 3.36
C ARG A 163 27.14 30.86 4.76
N LEU A 164 26.40 31.91 5.12
CA LEU A 164 26.49 32.53 6.45
C LEU A 164 25.98 31.60 7.55
N ALA A 165 24.87 30.88 7.33
CA ALA A 165 24.36 29.87 8.26
C ALA A 165 25.28 28.65 8.35
N ALA A 166 26.02 28.30 7.29
CA ALA A 166 27.03 27.24 7.33
C ALA A 166 28.32 27.71 8.03
N GLU A 167 28.70 28.98 7.92
CA GLU A 167 29.81 29.59 8.66
C GLU A 167 29.46 29.72 10.15
N GLU A 168 28.24 30.17 10.48
CA GLU A 168 27.71 30.23 11.84
C GLU A 168 27.52 28.82 12.42
N ALA A 169 26.97 27.86 11.66
CA ALA A 169 26.87 26.46 12.09
C ALA A 169 28.23 25.75 12.12
N GLU A 170 29.27 26.22 11.39
CA GLU A 170 30.64 25.72 11.54
C GLU A 170 31.31 26.31 12.79
N ALA A 171 31.08 27.59 13.10
CA ALA A 171 31.53 28.21 14.34
C ALA A 171 30.82 27.61 15.56
N GLU A 172 29.50 27.39 15.49
CA GLU A 172 28.72 26.69 16.49
C GLU A 172 29.13 25.23 16.56
N ARG A 173 29.35 24.52 15.43
CA ARG A 173 29.87 23.16 15.45
C ARG A 173 31.25 23.11 16.10
N LEU A 174 32.16 24.05 15.86
CA LEU A 174 33.47 24.10 16.50
C LEU A 174 33.40 24.49 17.99
N ALA A 175 32.45 25.34 18.38
CA ALA A 175 32.19 25.67 19.78
C ALA A 175 31.55 24.49 20.53
N ALA A 176 30.59 23.82 19.90
CA ALA A 176 29.93 22.61 20.38
C ALA A 176 30.83 21.38 20.27
N GLU A 177 31.84 21.36 19.40
CA GLU A 177 32.88 20.33 19.30
C GLU A 177 33.85 20.49 20.47
N ARG A 178 34.31 21.71 20.78
CA ARG A 178 35.09 21.97 22.00
C ARG A 178 34.28 21.73 23.29
N ALA A 179 33.03 22.20 23.33
CA ALA A 179 32.15 21.92 24.45
C ALA A 179 31.80 20.43 24.54
N ARG A 180 31.77 19.69 23.42
CA ARG A 180 31.70 18.22 23.41
C ARG A 180 33.02 17.57 23.75
N GLU A 181 34.20 18.12 23.47
CA GLU A 181 35.47 17.57 23.95
C GLU A 181 35.56 17.74 25.47
N GLU A 182 35.14 18.89 26.00
CA GLU A 182 35.07 19.18 27.44
C GLU A 182 33.96 18.37 28.13
N GLN A 183 32.77 18.25 27.53
CA GLN A 183 31.69 17.38 28.02
C GLN A 183 32.00 15.90 27.82
N LEU A 184 32.66 15.46 26.74
CA LEU A 184 33.04 14.06 26.54
C LEU A 184 34.22 13.70 27.46
N ALA A 185 35.10 14.64 27.80
CA ALA A 185 36.06 14.43 28.89
C ALA A 185 35.34 14.34 30.25
N ALA A 186 34.38 15.22 30.55
CA ALA A 186 33.59 15.16 31.77
C ALA A 186 32.68 13.92 31.86
N VAL A 187 32.13 13.47 30.73
CA VAL A 187 31.34 12.24 30.60
C VAL A 187 32.24 11.02 30.58
N GLN A 188 33.45 11.05 30.02
CA GLN A 188 34.42 9.96 30.17
C GLN A 188 34.95 9.87 31.61
N VAL A 189 35.03 10.98 32.35
CA VAL A 189 35.30 10.96 33.79
C VAL A 189 34.08 10.39 34.54
N GLN A 190 32.86 10.89 34.31
CA GLN A 190 31.66 10.33 34.96
C GLN A 190 31.34 8.90 34.54
N GLU A 191 31.70 8.46 33.34
CA GLU A 191 31.56 7.07 32.87
C GLU A 191 32.73 6.21 33.30
N ALA A 192 33.93 6.74 33.55
CA ALA A 192 34.96 6.03 34.28
C ALA A 192 34.55 5.83 35.75
N GLU A 193 34.07 6.88 36.42
CA GLU A 193 33.54 6.81 37.80
C GLU A 193 32.30 5.90 37.89
N ARG A 194 31.40 5.92 36.89
CA ARG A 194 30.24 5.02 36.82
C ARG A 194 30.58 3.61 36.34
N ALA A 195 31.62 3.40 35.54
CA ALA A 195 32.11 2.06 35.19
C ALA A 195 32.93 1.45 36.34
N GLU A 196 33.63 2.26 37.13
CA GLU A 196 34.26 1.86 38.39
C GLU A 196 33.18 1.52 39.43
N ALA A 197 32.08 2.28 39.49
CA ALA A 197 30.91 1.93 40.30
C ALA A 197 30.14 0.69 39.78
N ALA A 198 30.05 0.48 38.46
CA ALA A 198 29.43 -0.71 37.87
C ALA A 198 30.31 -1.96 38.08
N ALA A 199 31.63 -1.83 37.94
CA ALA A 199 32.61 -2.86 38.30
C ALA A 199 32.68 -3.13 39.81
N ALA A 200 32.08 -2.27 40.63
CA ALA A 200 31.89 -2.46 42.07
C ALA A 200 30.51 -3.05 42.44
N VAL A 201 29.65 -3.39 41.47
CA VAL A 201 28.45 -4.19 41.72
C VAL A 201 28.87 -5.63 41.98
N ASP A 202 28.74 -6.08 43.24
CA ASP A 202 28.96 -7.48 43.57
C ASP A 202 27.81 -8.34 43.03
N LEU A 203 28.03 -8.90 41.84
CA LEU A 203 27.07 -9.78 41.18
C LEU A 203 27.00 -11.18 41.81
N SER A 204 27.80 -11.52 42.84
CA SER A 204 27.79 -12.87 43.43
C SER A 204 26.53 -13.19 44.26
N ASP A 205 25.86 -12.17 44.80
CA ASP A 205 24.53 -12.29 45.43
C ASP A 205 23.38 -12.36 44.39
N ILE A 206 23.67 -12.09 43.11
CA ILE A 206 22.68 -11.97 42.03
C ILE A 206 22.75 -13.15 41.04
N ILE A 207 23.97 -13.54 40.64
CA ILE A 207 24.23 -14.59 39.66
C ILE A 207 24.45 -15.91 40.41
N ILE A 208 23.40 -16.71 40.49
CA ILE A 208 23.44 -18.06 41.07
C ILE A 208 24.22 -18.99 40.12
N PRO A 209 25.38 -19.55 40.50
CA PRO A 209 26.18 -20.37 39.58
C PRO A 209 25.46 -21.66 39.17
N ARG A 210 25.52 -22.04 37.89
CA ARG A 210 24.93 -23.29 37.35
C ARG A 210 25.69 -24.56 37.80
N THR A 211 25.57 -24.89 39.09
CA THR A 211 25.96 -26.20 39.64
C THR A 211 24.74 -27.10 39.81
N PRO A 212 24.89 -28.44 39.89
CA PRO A 212 23.77 -29.36 40.13
C PRO A 212 22.98 -29.05 41.40
N GLU A 213 23.65 -28.57 42.46
CA GLU A 213 23.04 -28.19 43.72
C GLU A 213 22.15 -26.94 43.59
N ASN A 214 22.55 -25.97 42.76
CA ASN A 214 21.74 -24.78 42.48
C ASN A 214 20.61 -25.06 41.48
N ILE A 215 20.81 -25.93 40.50
CA ILE A 215 19.74 -26.36 39.57
C ILE A 215 18.64 -27.10 40.35
N ALA A 216 19.00 -27.89 41.37
CA ALA A 216 18.04 -28.55 42.27
C ALA A 216 17.19 -27.59 43.14
N ARG A 217 17.49 -26.28 43.15
CA ARG A 217 16.67 -25.25 43.83
C ARG A 217 15.50 -24.75 42.99
N LEU A 218 15.53 -24.96 41.67
CA LEU A 218 14.45 -24.60 40.76
C LEU A 218 13.18 -25.39 41.11
N GLY A 219 12.05 -24.69 41.19
CA GLY A 219 10.78 -25.25 41.67
C GLY A 219 10.69 -25.47 43.19
N ASN A 220 11.77 -25.23 43.95
CA ASN A 220 11.83 -25.32 45.41
C ASN A 220 11.82 -23.92 46.05
N ASP A 221 12.98 -23.37 46.44
CA ASP A 221 13.14 -22.01 46.95
C ASP A 221 13.32 -20.95 45.83
N LEU A 222 13.67 -21.40 44.63
CA LEU A 222 13.51 -20.64 43.39
C LEU A 222 12.24 -21.09 42.66
N THR A 223 11.67 -20.23 41.82
CA THR A 223 10.66 -20.65 40.84
C THR A 223 11.29 -21.55 39.77
N PRO A 224 10.51 -22.21 38.88
CA PRO A 224 11.07 -22.91 37.72
C PRO A 224 11.90 -22.00 36.80
N MET A 225 11.59 -20.70 36.77
CA MET A 225 12.28 -19.66 35.99
C MET A 225 13.56 -19.13 36.67
N GLY A 226 13.87 -19.59 37.89
CA GLY A 226 15.03 -19.17 38.68
C GLY A 226 14.87 -17.85 39.45
N SER A 227 13.68 -17.25 39.42
CA SER A 227 13.36 -16.09 40.26
C SER A 227 13.21 -16.46 41.73
N ILE A 228 13.39 -15.49 42.63
CA ILE A 228 13.26 -15.72 44.08
C ILE A 228 11.79 -15.98 44.42
N ARG A 229 11.49 -17.20 44.91
CA ARG A 229 10.11 -17.60 45.22
C ARG A 229 9.54 -16.88 46.43
N ALA A 230 10.38 -16.55 47.42
CA ALA A 230 9.96 -15.79 48.60
C ALA A 230 9.53 -14.35 48.25
N GLY A 231 8.65 -13.77 49.06
CA GLY A 231 8.25 -12.36 48.97
C GLY A 231 9.37 -11.39 49.38
N SER A 232 9.11 -10.09 49.37
CA SER A 232 10.03 -9.07 49.92
C SER A 232 10.03 -9.11 51.45
N GLU A 233 11.13 -8.69 52.09
CA GLU A 233 11.22 -8.65 53.56
C GLU A 233 10.19 -7.70 54.20
N ASP A 234 9.79 -6.65 53.47
CA ASP A 234 8.76 -5.69 53.87
C ASP A 234 7.33 -6.11 53.46
N GLY A 235 7.17 -7.28 52.85
CA GLY A 235 5.88 -7.87 52.49
C GLY A 235 5.14 -7.21 51.33
N ARG A 236 5.71 -6.21 50.65
CA ARG A 236 5.08 -5.56 49.48
C ARG A 236 5.03 -6.47 48.26
N ILE A 237 6.03 -7.32 48.06
CA ILE A 237 6.07 -8.34 47.01
C ILE A 237 5.65 -9.68 47.65
N PRO A 238 4.59 -10.35 47.19
CA PRO A 238 4.19 -11.66 47.73
C PRO A 238 5.17 -12.77 47.33
N ALA A 239 5.06 -13.92 47.99
CA ALA A 239 5.69 -15.14 47.51
C ALA A 239 5.03 -15.63 46.22
N TRP A 240 5.78 -16.31 45.35
CA TRP A 240 5.24 -16.96 44.15
C TRP A 240 4.77 -18.38 44.48
N ASP A 241 3.47 -18.59 44.36
CA ASP A 241 2.74 -19.82 44.69
C ASP A 241 2.33 -20.63 43.44
N GLY A 242 2.36 -20.01 42.26
CA GLY A 242 2.09 -20.64 40.96
C GLY A 242 1.79 -19.63 39.83
N GLY A 243 1.60 -18.35 40.20
CA GLY A 243 1.09 -17.32 39.30
C GLY A 243 -0.43 -17.36 39.20
N LEU A 244 -1.00 -16.68 38.21
CA LEU A 244 -2.44 -16.65 38.00
C LEU A 244 -2.93 -18.03 37.54
N THR A 245 -3.93 -18.59 38.23
CA THR A 245 -4.50 -19.93 37.99
C THR A 245 -5.97 -19.87 37.55
N GLN A 246 -6.54 -21.01 37.14
CA GLN A 246 -7.97 -21.09 36.80
C GLN A 246 -8.92 -20.74 37.98
N ALA A 247 -8.43 -20.77 39.23
CA ALA A 247 -9.22 -20.34 40.39
C ALA A 247 -9.35 -18.80 40.50
N ASP A 248 -8.47 -18.06 39.83
CA ASP A 248 -8.40 -16.59 39.84
C ASP A 248 -9.12 -15.94 38.65
N TRP A 249 -9.70 -16.74 37.75
CA TRP A 249 -10.39 -16.25 36.56
C TRP A 249 -11.69 -15.51 36.91
N PRO A 250 -11.98 -14.35 36.28
CA PRO A 250 -13.25 -13.65 36.45
C PRO A 250 -14.48 -14.51 36.18
N ALA A 251 -15.51 -14.38 37.01
CA ALA A 251 -16.70 -15.21 36.96
C ALA A 251 -17.48 -15.03 35.64
N GLY A 252 -17.49 -16.08 34.82
CA GLY A 252 -18.19 -16.10 33.52
C GLY A 252 -17.30 -15.91 32.29
N TYR A 253 -15.97 -15.79 32.46
CA TYR A 253 -15.01 -15.84 31.36
C TYR A 253 -14.92 -17.25 30.74
N GLU A 254 -14.97 -17.35 29.41
CA GLU A 254 -14.63 -18.55 28.64
C GLU A 254 -13.39 -18.31 27.75
N PRO A 255 -12.52 -19.32 27.50
CA PRO A 255 -11.35 -19.16 26.64
C PRO A 255 -11.70 -18.68 25.23
N GLY A 256 -11.15 -17.53 24.84
CA GLY A 256 -11.53 -16.80 23.62
C GLY A 256 -12.39 -15.56 23.86
N ASP A 257 -12.83 -15.30 25.10
CA ASP A 257 -13.26 -13.98 25.53
C ASP A 257 -12.06 -13.02 25.70
N ARG A 258 -12.34 -11.72 25.75
CA ARG A 258 -11.34 -10.71 26.14
C ARG A 258 -11.01 -10.87 27.62
N HIS A 259 -9.72 -10.81 27.96
CA HIS A 259 -9.19 -11.02 29.30
C HIS A 259 -9.68 -9.93 30.26
N ALA A 260 -10.77 -10.25 30.98
CA ALA A 260 -11.32 -9.41 32.04
C ALA A 260 -10.35 -9.33 33.23
N ASP A 261 -10.43 -8.26 34.02
CA ASP A 261 -9.48 -7.99 35.09
C ASP A 261 -9.73 -8.90 36.31
N PRO A 262 -8.82 -9.83 36.66
CA PRO A 262 -8.91 -10.68 37.86
C PRO A 262 -8.67 -9.89 39.16
N TYR A 263 -8.19 -8.64 39.06
CA TYR A 263 -7.81 -7.78 40.17
C TYR A 263 -8.59 -6.46 40.16
N ALA A 264 -9.80 -6.45 39.57
CA ALA A 264 -10.69 -5.29 39.45
C ALA A 264 -11.06 -4.64 40.80
N ASP A 265 -11.04 -5.40 41.89
CA ASP A 265 -11.32 -4.93 43.26
C ASP A 265 -10.08 -4.35 43.99
N ASP A 266 -8.88 -4.35 43.38
CA ASP A 266 -7.68 -3.75 43.99
C ASP A 266 -7.72 -2.21 43.90
N GLU A 267 -7.72 -1.55 45.06
CA GLU A 267 -7.54 -0.09 45.13
C GLU A 267 -6.05 0.31 45.04
N PRO A 268 -5.71 1.48 44.46
CA PRO A 268 -4.35 2.03 44.52
C PRO A 268 -3.91 2.30 45.96
N LEU A 269 -2.71 1.83 46.32
CA LEU A 269 -2.08 2.10 47.61
C LEU A 269 -1.72 3.59 47.76
N TYR A 270 -1.27 4.21 46.67
CA TYR A 270 -0.94 5.64 46.54
C TYR A 270 -0.73 5.98 45.06
N VAL A 271 -0.59 7.27 44.76
CA VAL A 271 -0.30 7.79 43.42
C VAL A 271 1.01 8.58 43.45
N ILE A 272 1.91 8.27 42.52
CA ILE A 272 3.12 9.06 42.26
C ILE A 272 2.79 10.12 41.20
N THR A 273 3.21 11.36 41.42
CA THR A 273 2.94 12.54 40.59
C THR A 273 4.23 13.36 40.37
N GLY A 274 4.18 14.37 39.50
CA GLY A 274 5.28 15.34 39.33
C GLY A 274 5.70 16.09 40.61
N GLU A 275 4.85 16.09 41.65
CA GLU A 275 5.14 16.70 42.94
C GLU A 275 5.99 15.80 43.85
N ASN A 276 5.72 14.48 43.88
CA ASN A 276 6.30 13.55 44.87
C ASN A 276 7.25 12.49 44.31
N PHE A 277 7.40 12.33 42.98
CA PHE A 277 8.21 11.24 42.40
C PHE A 277 9.66 11.16 42.92
N ARG A 278 10.24 12.28 43.38
CA ARG A 278 11.58 12.32 43.97
C ARG A 278 11.68 11.55 45.30
N GLU A 279 10.58 11.39 46.03
CA GLU A 279 10.49 10.52 47.22
C GLU A 279 10.49 9.02 46.85
N HIS A 280 10.17 8.70 45.60
CA HIS A 280 10.07 7.34 45.06
C HIS A 280 11.22 6.99 44.10
N ALA A 281 12.16 7.91 43.84
CA ALA A 281 13.16 7.82 42.76
C ALA A 281 14.06 6.57 42.82
N GLU A 282 14.27 5.97 43.99
CA GLU A 282 15.03 4.71 44.11
C GLU A 282 14.34 3.52 43.40
N ARG A 283 13.02 3.57 43.19
CA ARG A 283 12.22 2.50 42.57
C ARG A 283 11.72 2.85 41.16
N LEU A 284 12.23 3.94 40.55
CA LEU A 284 11.88 4.40 39.20
C LEU A 284 13.09 4.29 38.25
N SER A 285 12.86 4.08 36.95
CA SER A 285 13.93 4.20 35.94
C SER A 285 14.30 5.68 35.69
N PRO A 286 15.54 5.98 35.24
CA PRO A 286 15.88 7.29 34.68
C PRO A 286 14.89 7.80 33.62
N GLY A 287 14.34 6.93 32.77
CA GLY A 287 13.29 7.25 31.79
C GLY A 287 11.95 7.62 32.43
N GLN A 288 11.51 6.88 33.46
CA GLN A 288 10.31 7.22 34.24
C GLN A 288 10.48 8.56 34.98
N ILE A 289 11.64 8.79 35.60
CA ILE A 289 12.03 10.06 36.22
C ILE A 289 11.97 11.21 35.21
N ALA A 290 12.58 11.05 34.03
CA ALA A 290 12.54 12.04 32.97
C ALA A 290 11.12 12.27 32.43
N THR A 291 10.24 11.26 32.47
CA THR A 291 8.82 11.39 32.08
C THR A 291 8.04 12.24 33.09
N PHE A 292 8.24 12.04 34.40
CA PHE A 292 7.70 12.93 35.44
C PHE A 292 8.23 14.36 35.34
N GLU A 293 9.53 14.55 35.05
CA GLU A 293 10.11 15.89 34.86
C GLU A 293 9.63 16.57 33.58
N ARG A 294 9.23 15.80 32.57
CA ARG A 294 8.68 16.32 31.30
C ARG A 294 7.20 16.68 31.38
N TYR A 295 6.42 15.95 32.17
CA TYR A 295 4.95 16.00 32.22
C TYR A 295 4.39 16.07 33.67
N PRO A 296 4.89 16.96 34.55
CA PRO A 296 4.61 16.92 35.98
C PRO A 296 3.12 17.10 36.34
N ASP A 297 2.37 17.86 35.52
CA ASP A 297 0.95 18.17 35.74
C ASP A 297 0.00 17.08 35.24
N THR A 298 0.44 16.18 34.34
CA THR A 298 -0.42 15.22 33.63
C THR A 298 -0.06 13.76 33.89
N TYR A 299 1.24 13.42 33.95
CA TYR A 299 1.69 12.05 34.16
C TYR A 299 1.64 11.66 35.64
N ARG A 300 1.11 10.46 35.91
CA ARG A 300 0.99 9.87 37.24
C ARG A 300 1.11 8.36 37.17
N MET A 301 1.58 7.74 38.24
CA MET A 301 1.56 6.28 38.40
C MET A 301 0.65 5.92 39.58
N ALA A 302 -0.47 5.26 39.31
CA ALA A 302 -1.24 4.60 40.35
C ALA A 302 -0.53 3.29 40.74
N ILE A 303 -0.08 3.20 41.99
CA ILE A 303 0.65 2.03 42.51
C ILE A 303 -0.34 1.11 43.23
N TYR A 304 -0.46 -0.13 42.75
CA TYR A 304 -1.39 -1.14 43.27
C TYR A 304 -0.66 -2.18 44.12
N PRO A 305 -1.38 -3.03 44.88
CA PRO A 305 -0.81 -4.24 45.48
C PRO A 305 -0.16 -5.13 44.42
N THR A 306 1.05 -5.61 44.68
CA THR A 306 1.76 -6.51 43.77
C THR A 306 1.05 -7.85 43.65
N ARG A 307 0.68 -8.25 42.43
CA ARG A 307 0.16 -9.58 42.10
C ARG A 307 1.15 -10.23 41.12
N ARG A 308 1.96 -11.19 41.60
CA ARG A 308 2.94 -11.97 40.79
C ARG A 308 2.21 -12.96 39.89
N SER A 309 1.49 -12.43 38.90
CA SER A 309 0.54 -13.17 38.06
C SER A 309 1.20 -14.07 37.01
N ALA A 310 2.52 -13.95 36.81
CA ALA A 310 3.28 -14.75 35.85
C ALA A 310 3.11 -16.26 36.06
N SER A 311 2.43 -16.91 35.11
CA SER A 311 2.28 -18.36 35.02
C SER A 311 2.48 -18.83 33.58
N PHE A 312 2.94 -20.08 33.44
CA PHE A 312 3.20 -20.78 32.19
C PHE A 312 2.67 -22.23 32.26
N PRO A 313 2.43 -22.93 31.13
CA PRO A 313 2.05 -24.34 31.14
C PRO A 313 3.12 -25.23 31.78
N GLN A 314 2.72 -26.33 32.43
CA GLN A 314 3.66 -27.21 33.16
C GLN A 314 4.85 -27.69 32.31
N ARG A 315 4.64 -28.03 31.03
CA ARG A 315 5.74 -28.40 30.11
C ARG A 315 6.82 -27.33 29.98
N ILE A 316 6.44 -26.05 30.06
CA ILE A 316 7.36 -24.91 29.98
C ILE A 316 8.19 -24.79 31.26
N TYR A 317 7.61 -25.08 32.44
CA TYR A 317 8.35 -25.19 33.69
C TYR A 317 9.33 -26.36 33.66
N ASP A 318 8.86 -27.55 33.30
CA ASP A 318 9.65 -28.78 33.28
C ASP A 318 10.85 -28.65 32.32
N MET A 319 10.60 -28.20 31.09
CA MET A 319 11.66 -27.98 30.10
C MET A 319 12.61 -26.85 30.47
N THR A 320 12.17 -25.80 31.19
CA THR A 320 13.09 -24.76 31.67
C THR A 320 14.06 -25.29 32.73
N ILE A 321 13.60 -26.21 33.58
CA ILE A 321 14.44 -26.87 34.59
C ILE A 321 15.47 -27.79 33.91
N GLU A 322 15.10 -28.50 32.85
CA GLU A 322 16.04 -29.28 32.03
C GLU A 322 17.05 -28.38 31.29
N ASN A 323 16.56 -27.34 30.59
CA ASN A 323 17.38 -26.33 29.90
C ASN A 323 18.43 -25.69 30.82
N ALA A 324 18.15 -25.50 32.12
CA ALA A 324 19.11 -24.98 33.08
C ALA A 324 20.39 -25.83 33.22
N SER A 325 20.33 -27.12 32.85
CA SER A 325 21.45 -28.06 32.86
C SER A 325 22.08 -28.33 31.48
N THR A 326 21.38 -28.07 30.38
CA THR A 326 21.85 -28.35 29.00
C THR A 326 22.20 -27.10 28.20
N GLY A 327 21.46 -26.01 28.41
CA GLY A 327 21.44 -24.85 27.53
C GLY A 327 22.74 -24.04 27.53
N ARG A 328 23.17 -23.63 26.34
CA ARG A 328 24.40 -22.85 26.15
C ARG A 328 24.26 -21.80 25.04
N LEU A 329 24.96 -20.68 25.22
CA LEU A 329 25.17 -19.71 24.16
C LEU A 329 26.03 -20.30 23.02
N VAL A 330 25.74 -19.86 21.79
CA VAL A 330 26.53 -20.11 20.59
C VAL A 330 26.70 -18.81 19.81
N GLY A 331 27.51 -18.81 18.74
CA GLY A 331 27.68 -17.63 17.89
C GLY A 331 28.14 -16.38 18.63
N ASN A 332 29.06 -16.51 19.60
CA ASN A 332 29.54 -15.42 20.46
C ASN A 332 28.43 -14.68 21.26
N GLY A 333 27.30 -15.36 21.54
CA GLY A 333 26.12 -14.77 22.19
C GLY A 333 24.94 -14.54 21.25
N GLU A 334 25.15 -14.59 19.93
CA GLU A 334 24.09 -14.37 18.93
C GLU A 334 23.15 -15.57 18.71
N GLY A 335 23.21 -16.63 19.52
CA GLY A 335 22.27 -17.75 19.48
C GLY A 335 22.35 -18.66 20.71
N VAL A 336 21.45 -19.65 20.79
CA VAL A 336 21.45 -20.72 21.80
C VAL A 336 21.45 -22.10 21.16
N ALA A 337 21.85 -23.13 21.90
CA ALA A 337 21.80 -24.54 21.51
C ALA A 337 21.52 -25.46 22.71
N ASP A 338 21.14 -26.70 22.43
CA ASP A 338 20.82 -27.75 23.42
C ASP A 338 19.68 -27.36 24.40
N VAL A 339 18.61 -26.74 23.86
CA VAL A 339 17.41 -26.31 24.60
C VAL A 339 16.12 -26.66 23.86
N ALA A 340 14.99 -26.76 24.58
CA ALA A 340 13.67 -26.98 23.99
C ALA A 340 12.56 -26.26 24.79
N GLU A 341 11.48 -25.88 24.08
CA GLU A 341 10.20 -25.30 24.51
C GLU A 341 10.17 -24.10 25.48
N GLY A 342 10.83 -24.21 26.63
CA GLY A 342 10.83 -23.24 27.72
C GLY A 342 11.99 -22.24 27.66
N PHE A 343 12.21 -21.53 28.76
CA PHE A 343 13.30 -20.54 28.84
C PHE A 343 14.65 -21.26 28.79
N PRO A 344 15.65 -20.74 28.04
CA PRO A 344 16.94 -21.40 27.87
C PRO A 344 17.83 -21.34 29.11
N PHE A 345 17.70 -20.31 29.96
CA PHE A 345 18.65 -20.04 31.05
C PHE A 345 17.95 -19.64 32.35
N ALA A 346 17.37 -20.61 33.08
CA ALA A 346 16.73 -20.34 34.38
C ALA A 346 17.68 -19.67 35.40
N LEU A 347 18.96 -20.03 35.35
CA LEU A 347 20.02 -19.42 36.15
C LEU A 347 20.99 -18.68 35.19
N PRO A 348 20.64 -17.48 34.71
CA PRO A 348 21.44 -16.77 33.72
C PRO A 348 22.79 -16.34 34.33
N GLN A 349 23.89 -16.57 33.60
CA GLN A 349 25.25 -16.29 34.06
C GLN A 349 25.82 -14.98 33.51
N ASP A 350 25.21 -14.43 32.46
CA ASP A 350 25.58 -13.15 31.86
C ASP A 350 24.37 -12.46 31.19
N ALA A 351 24.58 -11.25 30.68
CA ALA A 351 23.56 -10.42 30.07
C ALA A 351 22.94 -11.04 28.80
N TYR A 352 23.71 -11.76 27.98
CA TYR A 352 23.19 -12.42 26.78
C TYR A 352 22.23 -13.55 27.14
N GLU A 353 22.45 -14.25 28.26
CA GLU A 353 21.52 -15.25 28.77
C GLU A 353 20.18 -14.63 29.24
N VAL A 354 20.22 -13.47 29.90
CA VAL A 354 19.00 -12.70 30.25
C VAL A 354 18.26 -12.23 28.99
N MET A 355 18.98 -11.69 28.00
CA MET A 355 18.41 -11.28 26.71
C MET A 355 17.78 -12.47 25.95
N TRP A 356 18.39 -13.65 26.02
CA TRP A 356 17.86 -14.85 25.37
C TRP A 356 16.60 -15.38 26.04
N ASN A 357 16.50 -15.33 27.37
CA ASN A 357 15.25 -15.61 28.07
C ASN A 357 14.10 -14.72 27.58
N HIS A 358 14.34 -13.43 27.36
CA HIS A 358 13.33 -12.53 26.80
C HIS A 358 12.91 -12.87 25.36
N LYS A 359 13.88 -13.24 24.51
CA LYS A 359 13.65 -13.57 23.09
C LYS A 359 12.93 -14.93 22.93
N LEU A 360 13.16 -15.87 23.84
CA LEU A 360 12.60 -17.24 23.87
C LEU A 360 11.49 -17.44 24.93
N LYS A 361 10.99 -16.38 25.58
CA LYS A 361 9.86 -16.49 26.52
C LYS A 361 8.63 -17.08 25.82
N PHE A 362 7.93 -17.99 26.48
CA PHE A 362 6.79 -18.71 25.89
C PHE A 362 5.63 -17.76 25.54
N LYS A 363 5.13 -17.84 24.30
CA LYS A 363 4.05 -16.99 23.74
C LYS A 363 2.94 -17.82 23.05
N GLY A 364 2.84 -19.12 23.36
CA GLY A 364 2.11 -20.08 22.53
C GLY A 364 2.83 -20.42 21.21
N THR A 365 2.33 -21.40 20.46
CA THR A 365 2.98 -21.87 19.21
C THR A 365 2.81 -20.90 18.04
N GLY A 366 1.72 -20.13 18.03
CA GLY A 366 1.41 -19.17 16.98
C GLY A 366 -0.07 -18.80 16.92
N GLY A 367 -0.39 -17.80 16.11
CA GLY A 367 -1.75 -17.33 15.91
C GLY A 367 -1.81 -16.01 15.18
N THR A 368 -2.97 -15.34 15.26
CA THR A 368 -3.23 -14.02 14.68
C THR A 368 -3.58 -13.02 15.78
N ARG A 369 -2.97 -11.83 15.74
CA ARG A 369 -3.25 -10.70 16.64
C ARG A 369 -3.49 -9.40 15.87
N PHE A 370 -4.11 -8.42 16.52
CA PHE A 370 -4.07 -7.04 16.06
C PHE A 370 -3.00 -6.26 16.84
N SER A 371 -2.26 -5.41 16.12
CA SER A 371 -1.08 -4.69 16.61
C SER A 371 -1.23 -3.20 16.30
N ASN A 372 -2.47 -2.72 16.37
CA ASN A 372 -2.85 -1.38 15.94
C ASN A 372 -2.00 -0.32 16.65
N GLN A 373 -1.57 0.69 15.91
CA GLN A 373 -0.64 1.70 16.42
C GLN A 373 -1.03 3.13 16.07
N VAL A 374 -0.58 4.05 16.91
CA VAL A 374 -0.82 5.50 16.84
C VAL A 374 0.48 6.25 17.06
N THR A 375 0.68 7.37 16.36
CA THR A 375 1.87 8.22 16.47
C THR A 375 1.48 9.67 16.77
N PRO A 376 0.92 9.99 17.96
CA PRO A 376 0.33 11.30 18.23
C PRO A 376 1.28 12.48 17.97
N THR A 377 0.71 13.61 17.58
CA THR A 377 1.41 14.90 17.68
C THR A 377 1.63 15.27 19.15
N SER A 378 2.49 16.23 19.43
CA SER A 378 2.67 16.79 20.78
C SER A 378 1.44 17.55 21.32
N ARG A 379 0.33 17.59 20.56
CA ARG A 379 -0.99 18.06 20.99
C ARG A 379 -2.03 16.93 21.10
N GLY A 380 -1.59 15.67 21.06
CA GLY A 380 -2.44 14.49 21.22
C GLY A 380 -3.20 14.05 19.96
N SER A 381 -3.24 14.83 18.87
CA SER A 381 -3.94 14.40 17.65
C SER A 381 -3.21 13.25 16.94
N PHE A 382 -3.95 12.21 16.53
CA PHE A 382 -3.40 11.00 15.93
C PHE A 382 -4.25 10.49 14.75
N GLN A 383 -3.74 9.46 14.07
CA GLN A 383 -4.48 8.63 13.13
C GLN A 383 -4.15 7.18 13.46
N LEU A 384 -5.18 6.35 13.72
CA LEU A 384 -4.99 4.92 13.93
C LEU A 384 -4.48 4.26 12.63
N VAL A 385 -3.42 3.45 12.76
CA VAL A 385 -2.94 2.52 11.72
C VAL A 385 -3.30 1.12 12.18
N ARG A 386 -4.17 0.45 11.42
CA ARG A 386 -4.64 -0.91 11.71
C ARG A 386 -3.64 -1.92 11.17
N LEU A 387 -3.10 -2.76 12.05
CA LEU A 387 -2.07 -3.76 11.74
C LEU A 387 -2.56 -5.13 12.17
N ARG A 388 -2.63 -6.08 11.23
CA ARG A 388 -2.91 -7.49 11.52
C ARG A 388 -1.60 -8.29 11.43
N GLU A 389 -1.30 -9.07 12.45
CA GLU A 389 -0.07 -9.85 12.55
C GLU A 389 -0.38 -11.35 12.67
N GLU A 390 0.41 -12.20 12.01
CA GLU A 390 0.40 -13.65 12.18
C GLU A 390 1.80 -14.10 12.63
N LEU A 391 1.86 -14.86 13.73
CA LEU A 391 3.10 -15.35 14.34
C LEU A 391 3.10 -16.89 14.34
N LEU A 392 4.27 -17.50 14.10
CA LEU A 392 4.50 -18.94 14.26
C LEU A 392 5.92 -19.18 14.78
N GLY A 393 6.05 -19.60 16.04
CA GLY A 393 7.32 -19.93 16.69
C GLY A 393 7.50 -21.44 16.79
N LEU A 394 8.37 -22.02 15.96
CA LEU A 394 8.57 -23.47 15.91
C LEU A 394 9.11 -24.05 17.23
N TYR A 395 9.84 -23.25 18.01
CA TYR A 395 10.41 -23.64 19.29
C TYR A 395 9.37 -23.97 20.37
N TYR A 396 8.19 -23.34 20.34
CA TYR A 396 7.17 -23.49 21.38
C TYR A 396 6.25 -24.71 21.17
N ILE A 397 6.40 -25.41 20.04
CA ILE A 397 5.62 -26.60 19.68
C ILE A 397 6.06 -27.77 20.56
N GLU A 398 5.09 -28.45 21.17
CA GLU A 398 5.33 -29.59 22.06
C GLU A 398 6.07 -30.72 21.32
N GLY A 399 7.22 -31.12 21.86
CA GLY A 399 8.12 -32.14 21.31
C GLY A 399 9.20 -31.64 20.34
N ASN A 400 9.25 -30.34 20.01
CA ASN A 400 10.33 -29.77 19.18
C ASN A 400 11.53 -29.31 20.04
N THR A 401 12.74 -29.53 19.55
CA THR A 401 13.95 -28.87 20.11
C THR A 401 14.31 -27.61 19.33
N ILE A 402 15.34 -26.90 19.79
CA ILE A 402 15.88 -25.73 19.09
C ILE A 402 16.43 -26.10 17.70
N GLU A 403 16.89 -27.33 17.48
CA GLU A 403 17.34 -27.84 16.18
C GLU A 403 16.19 -27.96 15.16
N ASP A 404 15.00 -28.38 15.59
CA ASP A 404 13.81 -28.50 14.71
C ASP A 404 13.35 -27.15 14.13
N THR A 405 13.74 -26.03 14.76
CA THR A 405 13.51 -24.69 14.22
C THR A 405 14.22 -24.44 12.88
N ASN A 406 15.23 -25.24 12.54
CA ASN A 406 16.09 -25.06 11.37
C ASN A 406 16.68 -23.63 11.31
N ASN A 407 17.13 -23.12 12.47
CA ASN A 407 17.63 -21.76 12.67
C ASN A 407 16.59 -20.63 12.39
N ILE A 408 15.28 -20.94 12.40
CA ILE A 408 14.19 -19.95 12.29
C ILE A 408 13.38 -19.95 13.58
N LEU A 409 13.73 -19.03 14.47
CA LEU A 409 13.09 -18.78 15.77
C LEU A 409 11.59 -18.47 15.63
N LEU A 410 11.25 -17.59 14.69
CA LEU A 410 9.91 -17.03 14.54
C LEU A 410 9.63 -16.68 13.07
N TYR A 411 8.52 -17.18 12.54
CA TYR A 411 7.91 -16.63 11.34
C TYR A 411 6.95 -15.50 11.75
N PHE A 412 7.14 -14.32 11.17
CA PHE A 412 6.34 -13.13 11.44
C PHE A 412 5.80 -12.56 10.13
N PHE A 413 4.48 -12.40 10.05
CA PHE A 413 3.78 -11.76 8.94
C PHE A 413 2.99 -10.58 9.51
N GLN A 414 3.04 -9.43 8.86
CA GLN A 414 2.33 -8.22 9.27
C GLN A 414 1.72 -7.53 8.04
N GLU A 415 0.44 -7.22 8.10
CA GLU A 415 -0.32 -6.56 7.04
C GLU A 415 -0.95 -5.27 7.57
N VAL A 416 -0.76 -4.18 6.83
CA VAL A 416 -1.48 -2.93 7.11
C VAL A 416 -2.86 -3.01 6.48
N GLU A 417 -3.91 -2.91 7.30
CA GLU A 417 -5.31 -2.96 6.82
C GLU A 417 -5.88 -1.55 6.60
N SER A 418 -5.45 -0.56 7.40
CA SER A 418 -5.85 0.85 7.26
C SER A 418 -4.79 1.80 7.82
N PRO A 419 -4.77 3.10 7.44
CA PRO A 419 -5.64 3.78 6.48
C PRO A 419 -5.31 3.43 5.02
N ALA A 420 -6.21 3.74 4.08
CA ALA A 420 -6.12 3.33 2.67
C ALA A 420 -4.83 3.72 1.93
N ARG A 421 -4.11 4.77 2.37
CA ARG A 421 -2.79 5.15 1.83
C ARG A 421 -1.68 4.13 2.14
N LEU A 422 -1.84 3.37 3.22
CA LEU A 422 -0.89 2.35 3.70
C LEU A 422 -1.43 0.92 3.57
N ALA A 423 -2.74 0.74 3.40
CA ALA A 423 -3.40 -0.56 3.30
C ALA A 423 -2.79 -1.46 2.21
N GLY A 424 -2.70 -2.77 2.49
CA GLY A 424 -2.14 -3.79 1.59
C GLY A 424 -0.62 -3.78 1.46
N ASN A 425 0.11 -2.94 2.22
CA ASN A 425 1.54 -3.17 2.46
C ASN A 425 1.69 -4.35 3.43
N ILE A 426 2.56 -5.29 3.08
CA ILE A 426 2.78 -6.51 3.87
C ILE A 426 4.27 -6.70 4.11
N LEU A 427 4.63 -6.97 5.36
CA LEU A 427 5.95 -7.39 5.80
C LEU A 427 5.94 -8.89 6.13
N LEU A 428 6.98 -9.60 5.70
CA LEU A 428 7.27 -10.98 6.07
C LEU A 428 8.70 -11.04 6.60
N VAL A 429 8.90 -11.64 7.78
CA VAL A 429 10.21 -11.86 8.40
C VAL A 429 10.32 -13.32 8.83
N HIS A 430 11.44 -13.96 8.52
CA HIS A 430 11.94 -15.12 9.25
C HIS A 430 13.00 -14.60 10.21
N GLU A 431 12.68 -14.65 11.51
CA GLU A 431 13.65 -14.33 12.54
C GLU A 431 14.60 -15.50 12.68
N SER A 432 15.87 -15.25 12.39
CA SER A 432 16.91 -16.26 12.54
C SER A 432 17.36 -16.34 13.99
N LEU A 433 17.50 -17.56 14.52
CA LEU A 433 17.95 -17.76 15.90
C LEU A 433 19.40 -17.28 16.06
N ASN A 434 20.28 -17.80 15.21
CA ASN A 434 21.69 -17.46 15.09
C ASN A 434 21.91 -16.62 13.82
N GLN A 435 21.95 -15.29 13.98
CA GLN A 435 22.08 -14.37 12.85
C GLN A 435 23.48 -14.38 12.18
N ILE A 436 24.50 -14.92 12.85
CA ILE A 436 25.84 -15.14 12.26
C ILE A 436 25.80 -16.30 11.26
N GLU A 437 25.07 -17.36 11.57
CA GLU A 437 24.91 -18.53 10.70
C GLU A 437 23.93 -18.26 9.54
N THR A 438 22.83 -17.56 9.79
CA THR A 438 21.89 -17.12 8.75
C THR A 438 21.35 -15.74 9.11
N PRO A 439 21.71 -14.68 8.35
CA PRO A 439 21.15 -13.35 8.59
C PRO A 439 19.63 -13.30 8.41
N ARG A 440 18.95 -12.55 9.28
CA ARG A 440 17.49 -12.32 9.27
C ARG A 440 16.95 -12.15 7.86
N GLN A 441 15.91 -12.91 7.52
CA GLN A 441 15.35 -12.92 6.17
C GLN A 441 14.03 -12.14 6.15
N ALA A 442 14.02 -10.97 5.52
CA ALA A 442 12.82 -10.14 5.42
C ALA A 442 12.45 -9.81 3.96
N TRP A 443 11.14 -9.66 3.72
CA TRP A 443 10.55 -9.27 2.45
C TRP A 443 9.39 -8.31 2.64
N ILE A 444 9.25 -7.35 1.74
CA ILE A 444 8.14 -6.41 1.70
C ILE A 444 7.37 -6.60 0.40
N TYR A 445 6.03 -6.63 0.50
CA TYR A 445 5.10 -6.43 -0.58
C TYR A 445 4.53 -5.01 -0.52
N ASN A 446 4.58 -4.29 -1.65
CA ASN A 446 3.89 -3.00 -1.80
C ASN A 446 2.80 -3.13 -2.89
N PRO A 447 1.55 -2.74 -2.60
CA PRO A 447 0.41 -3.01 -3.50
C PRO A 447 0.42 -2.10 -4.73
N GLY A 448 0.98 -0.89 -4.63
CA GLY A 448 1.16 0.00 -5.78
C GLY A 448 2.17 -0.54 -6.81
N GLN A 449 3.20 -1.26 -6.35
CA GLN A 449 4.18 -1.91 -7.22
C GLN A 449 3.83 -3.36 -7.61
N ARG A 450 2.89 -3.99 -6.90
CA ARG A 450 2.47 -5.40 -7.03
C ARG A 450 3.64 -6.40 -7.05
N ARG A 451 4.69 -6.11 -6.28
CA ARG A 451 5.95 -6.87 -6.24
C ARG A 451 6.41 -7.12 -4.81
N VAL A 452 6.82 -8.37 -4.55
CA VAL A 452 7.62 -8.74 -3.37
C VAL A 452 9.10 -8.44 -3.65
N ARG A 453 9.77 -7.75 -2.73
CA ARG A 453 11.21 -7.49 -2.73
C ARG A 453 11.83 -8.01 -1.43
N ARG A 454 13.10 -8.47 -1.45
CA ARG A 454 13.87 -8.72 -0.21
C ARG A 454 14.19 -7.37 0.44
N ALA A 455 14.09 -7.30 1.77
CA ALA A 455 14.21 -6.07 2.54
C ALA A 455 15.24 -6.27 3.69
N PRO A 456 16.55 -6.35 3.38
CA PRO A 456 17.58 -6.60 4.40
C PRO A 456 17.67 -5.49 5.48
N ASN A 457 17.10 -4.31 5.20
CA ASN A 457 17.04 -3.19 6.14
C ASN A 457 15.98 -3.35 7.25
N VAL A 458 15.21 -4.45 7.33
CA VAL A 458 14.25 -4.70 8.42
C VAL A 458 14.99 -5.26 9.66
N ALA A 459 15.95 -4.47 10.14
CA ALA A 459 16.83 -4.80 11.25
C ALA A 459 17.39 -3.53 11.88
N TYR A 460 17.78 -3.62 13.16
CA TYR A 460 18.42 -2.54 13.91
C TYR A 460 17.60 -1.23 13.89
N ASP A 461 18.32 -0.10 13.86
CA ASP A 461 17.88 1.29 13.90
C ASP A 461 17.08 1.79 12.68
N ASN A 462 16.79 0.93 11.69
CA ASN A 462 15.87 1.30 10.62
C ASN A 462 14.45 1.50 11.19
N PRO A 463 13.65 2.48 10.74
CA PRO A 463 12.28 2.70 11.22
C PRO A 463 11.37 1.47 11.05
N GLY A 464 10.56 1.19 12.07
CA GLY A 464 9.52 0.14 12.01
C GLY A 464 8.34 0.50 11.09
N THR A 465 7.53 -0.50 10.72
CA THR A 465 6.35 -0.32 9.87
C THR A 465 5.45 0.81 10.40
N ALA A 466 5.16 1.79 9.55
CA ALA A 466 4.28 2.94 9.83
C ALA A 466 4.60 3.73 11.13
N SER A 467 5.82 3.63 11.67
CA SER A 467 6.15 4.14 13.02
C SER A 467 6.42 5.65 13.11
N ASP A 468 6.40 6.37 11.97
CA ASP A 468 6.80 7.77 11.86
C ASP A 468 8.19 8.09 12.45
N GLY A 469 9.08 7.09 12.51
CA GLY A 469 10.44 7.20 13.08
C GLY A 469 10.52 7.11 14.62
N LEU A 470 9.39 6.94 15.31
CA LEU A 470 9.32 6.93 16.78
C LEU A 470 9.71 5.57 17.40
N ARG A 471 9.67 4.47 16.63
CA ARG A 471 10.33 3.20 16.97
C ARG A 471 11.06 2.57 15.78
N THR A 472 12.10 1.81 16.09
CA THR A 472 12.93 1.06 15.14
C THR A 472 12.45 -0.38 14.98
N ASN A 473 13.02 -1.14 14.04
CA ASN A 473 12.63 -2.52 13.81
C ASN A 473 13.02 -3.44 14.98
N ASP A 474 14.17 -3.20 15.62
CA ASP A 474 14.64 -3.98 16.77
C ASP A 474 13.87 -3.75 18.08
N MET A 475 13.01 -2.73 18.15
CA MET A 475 12.20 -2.37 19.33
C MET A 475 10.83 -3.09 19.45
N THR A 476 10.41 -3.89 18.46
CA THR A 476 9.12 -4.61 18.53
C THR A 476 9.20 -5.76 19.57
N ASP A 477 8.20 -5.91 20.44
CA ASP A 477 8.28 -6.71 21.69
C ASP A 477 9.38 -6.19 22.65
N MET A 478 9.62 -4.88 22.64
CA MET A 478 10.68 -4.14 23.35
C MET A 478 12.13 -4.47 22.89
N PHE A 479 12.48 -5.74 22.64
CA PHE A 479 13.69 -6.09 21.91
C PHE A 479 13.59 -7.41 21.12
N ASN A 480 13.88 -7.36 19.82
CA ASN A 480 14.02 -8.54 18.96
C ASN A 480 15.35 -8.64 18.19
N GLY A 481 16.24 -7.65 18.30
CA GLY A 481 17.41 -7.50 17.42
C GLY A 481 18.48 -8.59 17.55
N ALA A 482 19.48 -8.52 16.65
CA ALA A 482 20.80 -9.06 16.91
C ALA A 482 21.49 -8.22 18.00
N MET A 483 22.37 -8.84 18.77
CA MET A 483 23.08 -8.23 19.89
C MET A 483 24.49 -7.75 19.51
N ASP A 484 24.93 -8.07 18.30
CA ASP A 484 26.29 -7.90 17.76
C ASP A 484 26.84 -6.48 17.82
N ARG A 485 25.98 -5.46 17.66
CA ARG A 485 26.37 -4.04 17.69
C ARG A 485 26.70 -3.49 19.08
N PHE A 486 26.34 -4.20 20.15
CA PHE A 486 26.41 -3.69 21.53
C PHE A 486 27.28 -4.58 22.42
N THR A 487 27.89 -4.02 23.47
CA THR A 487 28.32 -4.79 24.64
C THR A 487 27.18 -4.82 25.65
N TRP A 488 26.99 -5.96 26.33
CA TRP A 488 25.88 -6.20 27.24
C TRP A 488 26.40 -6.57 28.62
N GLU A 489 25.91 -5.90 29.66
CA GLU A 489 26.35 -6.06 31.06
C GLU A 489 25.15 -6.14 32.00
N ILE A 490 25.18 -7.03 33.01
CA ILE A 490 24.15 -7.06 34.06
C ILE A 490 24.50 -5.96 35.07
N SER A 491 23.71 -4.89 35.08
CA SER A 491 23.88 -3.74 36.00
C SER A 491 23.29 -4.02 37.39
N GLY A 492 22.51 -5.10 37.54
CA GLY A 492 22.07 -5.64 38.82
C GLY A 492 20.65 -6.22 38.80
N LYS A 493 20.06 -6.39 39.98
CA LYS A 493 18.62 -6.64 40.20
C LYS A 493 18.08 -5.64 41.23
N LYS A 494 16.82 -5.23 41.10
CA LYS A 494 16.20 -4.25 42.00
C LYS A 494 14.69 -4.45 42.12
N GLU A 495 14.09 -3.99 43.22
CA GLU A 495 12.64 -3.77 43.27
C GLU A 495 12.30 -2.42 42.60
N MET A 496 11.40 -2.40 41.62
CA MET A 496 11.01 -1.20 40.87
C MET A 496 9.51 -1.19 40.57
N TYR A 497 8.95 0.02 40.38
CA TYR A 497 7.57 0.19 39.92
C TYR A 497 7.50 -0.01 38.42
N ILE A 498 6.91 -1.13 37.99
CA ILE A 498 6.78 -1.48 36.58
C ILE A 498 5.30 -1.50 36.17
N PRO A 499 4.99 -1.23 34.89
CA PRO A 499 3.69 -1.56 34.33
C PRO A 499 3.46 -3.05 34.47
N TYR A 500 2.33 -3.46 35.03
CA TYR A 500 1.99 -4.88 35.21
C TYR A 500 0.47 -5.05 35.33
N ASN A 501 -0.04 -6.26 35.14
CA ASN A 501 -1.48 -6.60 35.25
C ASN A 501 -2.41 -5.56 34.60
N SER A 502 -2.03 -5.07 33.42
CA SER A 502 -2.65 -3.90 32.78
C SER A 502 -3.98 -4.22 32.07
N TYR A 503 -4.85 -5.01 32.70
CA TYR A 503 -6.15 -5.43 32.17
C TYR A 503 -7.10 -4.25 31.95
N LYS A 504 -7.01 -3.20 32.79
CA LYS A 504 -7.83 -1.98 32.63
C LYS A 504 -7.64 -1.30 31.28
N ILE A 505 -6.40 -1.17 30.79
CA ILE A 505 -6.10 -0.64 29.45
C ILE A 505 -6.27 -1.69 28.34
N HIS A 506 -6.34 -2.98 28.67
CA HIS A 506 -6.73 -4.06 27.75
C HIS A 506 -8.25 -4.11 27.46
N SER A 507 -9.10 -3.51 28.30
CA SER A 507 -10.56 -3.71 28.21
C SER A 507 -11.13 -3.40 26.82
N GLY A 508 -12.09 -4.24 26.39
CA GLY A 508 -12.85 -4.04 25.15
C GLY A 508 -13.85 -2.89 25.20
N ASP A 509 -14.09 -2.30 26.37
CA ASP A 509 -14.94 -1.12 26.54
C ASP A 509 -14.28 0.19 26.05
N LEU A 510 -12.97 0.16 25.78
CA LEU A 510 -12.17 1.34 25.45
C LEU A 510 -12.02 1.57 23.94
N SER A 511 -11.94 2.84 23.55
CA SER A 511 -11.45 3.27 22.23
C SER A 511 -10.02 3.82 22.32
N PRO A 512 -9.29 3.93 21.18
CA PRO A 512 -8.01 4.63 21.15
C PRO A 512 -8.09 6.07 21.67
N ASP A 513 -9.21 6.77 21.49
CA ASP A 513 -9.43 8.14 21.96
C ASP A 513 -9.57 8.24 23.50
N ASP A 514 -9.94 7.15 24.20
CA ASP A 514 -9.94 7.08 25.67
C ASP A 514 -8.51 6.83 26.23
N ILE A 515 -7.65 6.20 25.42
CA ILE A 515 -6.32 5.73 25.80
C ILE A 515 -5.22 6.76 25.46
N VAL A 516 -5.39 7.52 24.38
CA VAL A 516 -4.37 8.41 23.83
C VAL A 516 -4.52 9.84 24.38
N GLN A 517 -3.44 10.37 24.96
CA GLN A 517 -3.37 11.75 25.45
C GLN A 517 -2.15 12.47 24.85
N PRO A 518 -1.96 13.78 25.05
CA PRO A 518 -0.71 14.44 24.68
C PRO A 518 0.47 13.90 25.51
N GLY A 519 1.56 13.51 24.85
CA GLY A 519 2.82 13.15 25.50
C GLY A 519 2.94 11.73 26.07
N HIS A 520 1.87 11.16 26.63
CA HIS A 520 1.83 9.83 27.24
C HIS A 520 0.43 9.16 27.12
N LEU A 521 0.32 7.87 27.46
CA LEU A 521 -0.96 7.17 27.60
C LEU A 521 -1.80 7.74 28.75
N ASN A 522 -3.13 7.57 28.71
CA ASN A 522 -4.05 7.99 29.77
C ASN A 522 -3.70 7.31 31.12
N PRO A 523 -3.19 8.06 32.13
CA PRO A 523 -2.70 7.45 33.35
C PRO A 523 -3.77 6.74 34.18
N ASP A 524 -5.04 7.15 34.09
CA ASP A 524 -6.12 6.53 34.85
C ASP A 524 -6.48 5.11 34.38
N LEU A 525 -5.94 4.69 33.22
CA LEU A 525 -6.04 3.33 32.69
C LEU A 525 -4.80 2.48 33.00
N THR A 526 -3.72 3.10 33.47
CA THR A 526 -2.45 2.40 33.78
C THR A 526 -2.44 1.79 35.17
N ARG A 527 -1.74 0.65 35.31
CA ARG A 527 -1.49 -0.05 36.58
C ARG A 527 0.00 -0.30 36.72
N TYR A 528 0.58 0.18 37.82
CA TYR A 528 1.95 -0.10 38.20
C TYR A 528 1.99 -0.88 39.49
N GLU A 529 2.93 -1.81 39.59
CA GLU A 529 3.14 -2.66 40.77
C GLU A 529 4.63 -2.71 41.11
N LEU A 530 4.95 -3.00 42.37
CA LEU A 530 6.34 -3.18 42.79
C LEU A 530 6.76 -4.62 42.49
N HIS A 531 7.65 -4.82 41.52
CA HIS A 531 8.21 -6.14 41.19
C HIS A 531 9.73 -6.11 41.25
N ARG A 532 10.34 -7.28 41.31
CA ARG A 532 11.78 -7.43 41.09
C ARG A 532 12.06 -7.40 39.60
N VAL A 533 13.12 -6.72 39.21
CA VAL A 533 13.61 -6.69 37.83
C VAL A 533 15.09 -7.01 37.74
N TRP A 534 15.50 -7.67 36.66
CA TRP A 534 16.88 -7.65 36.18
C TRP A 534 17.13 -6.35 35.42
N ILE A 535 18.34 -5.81 35.53
CA ILE A 535 18.79 -4.60 34.82
C ILE A 535 19.96 -4.99 33.91
N VAL A 536 19.81 -4.76 32.60
CA VAL A 536 20.88 -4.99 31.62
C VAL A 536 21.20 -3.69 30.87
N ASP A 537 22.45 -3.27 30.93
CA ASP A 537 22.95 -2.17 30.11
C ASP A 537 23.50 -2.69 28.77
N ALA A 538 23.22 -1.92 27.71
CA ALA A 538 23.67 -2.18 26.35
C ALA A 538 24.35 -0.93 25.79
N ARG A 539 25.66 -1.02 25.49
CA ARG A 539 26.48 0.12 25.00
C ARG A 539 26.94 -0.13 23.57
N LEU A 540 26.76 0.84 22.67
CA LEU A 540 27.14 0.73 21.26
C LEU A 540 28.66 0.57 21.13
N ARG A 541 29.12 -0.46 20.40
CA ARG A 541 30.57 -0.66 20.19
C ARG A 541 31.11 0.38 19.19
N PRO A 542 32.34 0.90 19.36
CA PRO A 542 32.86 2.03 18.56
C PRO A 542 32.91 1.81 17.04
N GLU A 543 32.97 0.56 16.58
CA GLU A 543 32.99 0.19 15.17
C GLU A 543 31.61 0.25 14.48
N PHE A 544 30.52 0.35 15.24
CA PHE A 544 29.15 0.38 14.73
C PHE A 544 28.50 1.76 14.82
N ARG A 545 27.40 1.93 14.06
CA ARG A 545 26.52 3.10 14.15
C ARG A 545 25.13 2.63 14.55
N HIS A 546 24.45 3.40 15.39
CA HIS A 546 23.07 3.17 15.82
C HIS A 546 22.50 4.49 16.35
N ILE A 547 21.18 4.71 16.26
CA ILE A 547 20.56 5.97 16.76
C ILE A 547 20.56 6.06 18.29
N ASN A 548 20.48 4.92 18.99
CA ASN A 548 20.66 4.83 20.43
C ASN A 548 22.13 4.48 20.71
N ALA A 549 22.85 5.30 21.48
CA ALA A 549 24.24 5.06 21.86
C ALA A 549 24.36 4.13 23.09
N ARG A 550 23.41 4.24 24.02
CA ARG A 550 23.20 3.30 25.13
C ARG A 550 21.70 2.98 25.24
N ARG A 551 21.39 1.80 25.75
CA ARG A 551 20.06 1.42 26.26
C ARG A 551 20.21 0.75 27.62
N THR A 552 19.26 0.93 28.50
CA THR A 552 19.13 0.14 29.75
C THR A 552 17.78 -0.56 29.72
N PHE A 553 17.80 -1.88 29.81
CA PHE A 553 16.63 -2.75 29.71
C PHE A 553 16.28 -3.32 31.09
N TYR A 554 14.99 -3.34 31.43
CA TYR A 554 14.48 -3.82 32.70
C TYR A 554 13.53 -5.00 32.47
N PHE A 555 13.85 -6.17 33.03
CA PHE A 555 13.14 -7.43 32.81
C PHE A 555 12.42 -7.84 34.08
N ASP A 556 11.12 -8.14 34.00
CA ASP A 556 10.39 -8.83 35.07
C ASP A 556 11.13 -10.11 35.50
N GLU A 557 11.33 -10.30 36.80
CA GLU A 557 12.03 -11.47 37.35
C GLU A 557 11.32 -12.78 37.00
N ASP A 558 9.98 -12.80 36.98
CA ASP A 558 9.20 -14.04 36.83
C ASP A 558 8.94 -14.43 35.36
N ALA A 559 8.89 -13.47 34.42
CA ALA A 559 8.60 -13.74 33.01
C ALA A 559 9.72 -13.40 32.01
N TYR A 560 10.80 -12.75 32.44
CA TYR A 560 11.81 -12.14 31.57
C TYR A 560 11.24 -11.21 30.47
N GLN A 561 10.02 -10.68 30.66
CA GLN A 561 9.49 -9.65 29.78
C GLN A 561 10.23 -8.34 30.03
N ILE A 562 10.70 -7.68 28.98
CA ILE A 562 11.22 -6.31 29.10
C ILE A 562 10.00 -5.43 29.32
N VAL A 563 9.94 -4.80 30.49
CA VAL A 563 8.82 -3.98 30.95
C VAL A 563 9.13 -2.49 30.89
N LEU A 564 10.41 -2.12 30.97
CA LEU A 564 10.90 -0.76 30.73
C LEU A 564 12.17 -0.81 29.85
N THR A 565 12.36 0.20 29.00
CA THR A 565 13.65 0.47 28.34
C THR A 565 13.94 1.96 28.34
N ASP A 566 15.10 2.34 28.87
CA ASP A 566 15.61 3.71 28.80
C ASP A 566 16.57 3.83 27.61
N HIS A 567 16.38 4.85 26.76
CA HIS A 567 17.16 5.07 25.55
C HIS A 567 17.96 6.37 25.64
N TYR A 568 19.26 6.28 25.38
CA TYR A 568 20.20 7.40 25.46
C TYR A 568 20.73 7.79 24.08
N ASP A 569 20.80 9.09 23.81
CA ASP A 569 21.39 9.61 22.56
C ASP A 569 22.93 9.73 22.64
N GLY A 570 23.55 10.23 21.57
CA GLY A 570 25.01 10.37 21.45
C GLY A 570 25.69 11.35 22.42
N ARG A 571 24.96 12.04 23.31
CA ARG A 571 25.51 12.81 24.45
C ARG A 571 25.45 12.04 25.78
N GLY A 572 24.84 10.85 25.81
CA GLY A 572 24.55 10.13 27.05
C GLY A 572 23.33 10.68 27.81
N GLU A 573 22.55 11.57 27.18
CA GLU A 573 21.30 12.12 27.74
C GLU A 573 20.12 11.19 27.43
N ILE A 574 19.14 11.13 28.33
CA ILE A 574 17.87 10.41 28.09
C ILE A 574 17.16 11.06 26.89
N TRP A 575 16.80 10.23 25.92
CA TRP A 575 16.05 10.61 24.73
C TRP A 575 14.64 10.02 24.75
N ARG A 576 14.53 8.71 25.06
CA ARG A 576 13.24 8.02 25.11
C ARG A 576 13.09 7.17 26.36
N ALA A 577 11.88 7.15 26.88
CA ALA A 577 11.42 6.17 27.86
C ALA A 577 10.43 5.24 27.17
N SER A 578 10.62 3.93 27.31
CA SER A 578 9.72 2.91 26.78
C SER A 578 9.12 2.11 27.91
N GLU A 579 7.82 1.86 27.87
CA GLU A 579 7.09 1.05 28.85
C GLU A 579 6.25 -0.02 28.13
N ALA A 580 6.20 -1.24 28.66
CA ALA A 580 5.37 -2.32 28.12
C ALA A 580 4.33 -2.76 29.15
N HIS A 581 3.08 -2.35 28.93
CA HIS A 581 1.94 -2.74 29.74
C HIS A 581 1.57 -4.19 29.45
N ASN A 582 1.96 -5.12 30.33
CA ASN A 582 1.67 -6.55 30.19
C ASN A 582 0.46 -7.01 31.01
N ILE A 583 -0.12 -8.12 30.55
CA ILE A 583 -1.12 -8.94 31.24
C ILE A 583 -0.67 -10.41 31.21
N ASN A 584 -1.34 -11.28 31.98
CA ASN A 584 -1.28 -12.71 31.73
C ASN A 584 -2.47 -13.09 30.83
N TYR A 585 -2.19 -13.67 29.67
CA TYR A 585 -3.17 -14.34 28.83
C TYR A 585 -3.49 -15.70 29.47
N TYR A 586 -4.33 -15.65 30.51
CA TYR A 586 -4.44 -16.68 31.54
C TYR A 586 -5.12 -17.99 31.11
N ASP A 587 -5.72 -18.03 29.92
CA ASP A 587 -6.20 -19.24 29.24
C ASP A 587 -5.08 -19.97 28.45
N VAL A 588 -3.98 -19.28 28.16
CA VAL A 588 -2.79 -19.76 27.43
C VAL A 588 -1.62 -20.04 28.39
N PRO A 589 -1.78 -19.76 29.69
CA PRO A 589 -0.86 -18.99 30.54
C PRO A 589 0.41 -18.43 29.86
N THR A 590 0.47 -17.11 29.68
CA THR A 590 1.68 -16.39 29.25
C THR A 590 1.63 -14.90 29.59
N ILE A 591 2.75 -14.34 30.05
CA ILE A 591 2.94 -12.89 30.20
C ILE A 591 3.38 -12.27 28.87
N TRP A 592 2.58 -11.36 28.34
CA TRP A 592 2.95 -10.58 27.16
C TRP A 592 2.36 -9.17 27.19
N ALA A 593 2.95 -8.25 26.43
CA ALA A 593 2.47 -6.87 26.32
C ALA A 593 1.09 -6.83 25.64
N THR A 594 0.14 -6.11 26.23
CA THR A 594 -1.06 -5.64 25.53
C THR A 594 -0.82 -4.30 24.87
N VAL A 595 -0.06 -3.39 25.50
CA VAL A 595 0.31 -2.10 24.91
C VAL A 595 1.79 -1.82 25.15
N GLU A 596 2.55 -1.62 24.08
CA GLU A 596 3.90 -1.07 24.11
C GLU A 596 3.81 0.44 23.86
N VAL A 597 4.53 1.26 24.63
CA VAL A 597 4.65 2.70 24.43
C VAL A 597 6.11 3.13 24.38
N HIS A 598 6.47 3.98 23.42
CA HIS A 598 7.81 4.57 23.30
C HIS A 598 7.69 6.09 23.23
N MET A 599 8.04 6.77 24.33
CA MET A 599 7.90 8.21 24.51
C MET A 599 9.19 8.94 24.13
N ASP A 600 9.13 9.78 23.10
CA ASP A 600 10.23 10.64 22.64
C ASP A 600 10.18 11.97 23.42
N LEU A 601 10.87 11.99 24.57
CA LEU A 601 10.76 13.06 25.57
C LEU A 601 11.31 14.39 25.05
N GLN A 602 12.24 14.36 24.09
CA GLN A 602 12.77 15.55 23.43
C GLN A 602 11.70 16.20 22.55
N SER A 603 11.10 15.47 21.61
CA SER A 603 10.06 16.01 20.70
C SER A 603 8.67 16.18 21.32
N GLY A 604 8.41 15.51 22.46
CA GLY A 604 7.08 15.49 23.10
C GLY A 604 6.06 14.65 22.32
N ARG A 605 6.52 13.72 21.48
CA ARG A 605 5.68 12.74 20.77
C ARG A 605 5.92 11.34 21.33
N TYR A 606 5.03 10.41 21.01
CA TYR A 606 5.24 9.00 21.30
C TYR A 606 4.63 8.13 20.20
N ILE A 607 4.96 6.85 20.24
CA ILE A 607 4.19 5.80 19.56
C ILE A 607 3.64 4.85 20.60
N ALA A 608 2.40 4.42 20.43
CA ALA A 608 1.85 3.26 21.14
C ALA A 608 1.37 2.23 20.13
N ASN A 609 1.61 0.94 20.42
CA ASN A 609 1.16 -0.19 19.60
C ASN A 609 0.58 -1.33 20.45
N GLY A 610 -0.41 -2.03 19.90
CA GLY A 610 -1.23 -3.01 20.63
C GLY A 610 -2.62 -2.50 21.01
N LEU A 611 -3.12 -1.43 20.37
CA LEU A 611 -4.47 -0.90 20.63
C LEU A 611 -5.57 -1.75 19.95
N ASP A 612 -5.69 -3.00 20.38
CA ASP A 612 -6.61 -4.03 19.87
C ASP A 612 -7.97 -4.09 20.60
N ASN A 613 -8.25 -3.11 21.47
CA ASN A 613 -9.45 -3.03 22.32
C ASN A 613 -10.76 -3.26 21.56
N GLN A 614 -10.87 -2.72 20.34
CA GLN A 614 -12.06 -2.81 19.48
C GLN A 614 -11.97 -3.93 18.42
N ASP A 615 -10.97 -4.79 18.52
CA ASP A 615 -10.69 -5.88 17.58
C ASP A 615 -10.93 -7.27 18.18
N PRO A 616 -11.09 -8.31 17.34
CA PRO A 616 -11.13 -9.70 17.78
C PRO A 616 -9.93 -10.05 18.68
N VAL A 617 -10.16 -10.92 19.66
CA VAL A 617 -9.10 -11.34 20.58
C VAL A 617 -7.91 -11.98 19.88
N ASN A 618 -6.75 -11.83 20.49
CA ASN A 618 -5.53 -12.44 20.03
C ASN A 618 -5.66 -13.96 20.14
N THR A 619 -5.50 -14.63 19.01
CA THR A 619 -5.62 -16.08 18.92
C THR A 619 -4.27 -16.73 19.19
N PHE A 620 -4.27 -17.83 19.93
CA PHE A 620 -3.06 -18.57 20.32
C PHE A 620 -3.20 -20.05 19.98
N ASN A 621 -2.06 -20.72 19.83
CA ASN A 621 -1.92 -22.14 19.52
C ASN A 621 -2.69 -22.60 18.26
N VAL A 622 -2.88 -21.69 17.28
CA VAL A 622 -3.63 -21.97 16.05
C VAL A 622 -2.76 -22.80 15.09
N PRO A 623 -3.31 -23.85 14.42
CA PRO A 623 -2.58 -24.62 13.41
C PRO A 623 -2.12 -23.80 12.20
N LEU A 624 -0.88 -23.32 12.26
CA LEU A 624 -0.19 -22.55 11.22
C LEU A 624 0.93 -23.39 10.58
N SER A 625 1.33 -23.03 9.36
CA SER A 625 2.33 -23.79 8.59
C SER A 625 3.40 -22.87 8.00
N PRO A 626 4.70 -23.21 8.09
CA PRO A 626 5.79 -22.47 7.44
C PRO A 626 5.57 -22.21 5.94
N SER A 627 4.81 -23.09 5.25
CA SER A 627 4.46 -22.92 3.84
C SER A 627 3.68 -21.63 3.54
N SER A 628 2.88 -21.13 4.50
CA SER A 628 2.15 -19.85 4.42
C SER A 628 3.07 -18.63 4.50
N TYR A 629 4.25 -18.78 5.08
CA TYR A 629 5.22 -17.71 5.31
C TYR A 629 6.28 -17.63 4.21
N THR A 630 5.97 -18.09 2.99
CA THR A 630 6.93 -18.03 1.89
C THR A 630 6.78 -16.74 1.07
N PRO A 631 7.87 -16.24 0.42
CA PRO A 631 7.78 -15.10 -0.52
C PRO A 631 6.82 -15.34 -1.70
N GLN A 632 6.45 -16.60 -1.97
CA GLN A 632 5.45 -16.96 -2.97
C GLN A 632 4.02 -16.98 -2.39
N ALA A 633 3.82 -17.40 -1.14
CA ALA A 633 2.54 -17.21 -0.44
C ALA A 633 2.21 -15.72 -0.25
N LEU A 634 3.21 -14.90 0.08
CA LEU A 634 3.12 -13.44 0.17
C LEU A 634 2.60 -12.80 -1.14
N ARG A 635 3.08 -13.25 -2.31
CA ARG A 635 2.58 -12.83 -3.63
C ARG A 635 1.13 -13.25 -3.90
N THR A 636 0.67 -14.34 -3.29
CA THR A 636 -0.71 -14.84 -3.43
C THR A 636 -1.67 -14.08 -2.50
N ARG A 637 -1.22 -13.74 -1.28
CA ARG A 637 -1.99 -12.93 -0.32
C ARG A 637 -2.22 -11.51 -0.84
N GLY A 638 -1.16 -10.76 -1.15
CA GLY A 638 -1.25 -9.35 -1.60
C GLY A 638 -1.88 -9.12 -2.99
N ARG A 639 -2.47 -10.15 -3.61
CA ARG A 639 -3.22 -10.08 -4.88
C ARG A 639 -4.74 -10.19 -4.70
N ARG A 640 -5.21 -10.45 -3.46
CA ARG A 640 -6.63 -10.56 -3.13
C ARG A 640 -7.25 -9.20 -2.88
#